data_AF-A0AAN0T8S8-F1
#
_entry.id   AF-A0AAN0T8S8-F1
#
_cell.length_a   1.000
_cell.length_b   1.000
_cell.length_c   1.000
_cell.angle_alpha   90.00
_cell.angle_beta   90.00
_cell.angle_gamma   90.00
#
_symmetry.space_group_name_H-M   'P 1'
#
loop_
_entity.id
_entity.type
_entity.pdbx_description
1 polymer ?
#
loop_
_entity_poly.entity_id
_entity_poly.type
_entity_poly.pdbx_seq_one_letter_code
_entity_poly.pdbx_strand_id
1 'polypeptide(L)' 'MYKWWEASEVNGLPYVYRKEIQWCGWKQIDREGAMTIYEKNGKKVSVISFDNTFSVAEED' A
#
# COMPACT_ATOMS: atom_id res chain seq x y z
N MET A 1 4.93 -16.25 -13.11
CA MET A 1 4.43 -14.95 -13.62
C MET A 1 3.39 -14.44 -12.63
N TYR A 2 3.73 -13.39 -11.87
CA TYR A 2 2.78 -12.74 -10.96
C TYR A 2 1.76 -11.98 -11.81
N LYS A 3 0.48 -12.34 -11.72
CA LYS A 3 -0.61 -11.70 -12.47
C LYS A 3 -1.06 -10.45 -11.70
N TRP A 4 -0.70 -9.28 -12.23
CA TRP A 4 -0.87 -7.95 -11.64
C TRP A 4 -2.24 -7.28 -11.91
N TRP A 5 -3.25 -8.00 -12.43
CA TRP A 5 -4.55 -7.43 -12.84
C TRP A 5 -5.43 -6.95 -11.65
N GLU A 6 -5.11 -7.29 -10.40
CA GLU A 6 -5.91 -6.88 -9.24
C GLU A 6 -5.46 -5.53 -8.62
N ALA A 7 -4.35 -4.96 -9.07
CA ALA A 7 -3.93 -3.61 -8.69
C ALA A 7 -4.70 -2.59 -9.53
N SER A 8 -5.92 -2.27 -9.11
CA SER A 8 -6.74 -1.21 -9.69
C SER A 8 -6.83 -0.06 -8.69
N GLU A 9 -6.93 1.19 -9.18
CA GLU A 9 -7.19 2.39 -8.36
C GLU A 9 -8.37 2.19 -7.38
N VAL A 10 -9.31 1.31 -7.72
CA VAL A 10 -10.46 0.94 -6.87
C VAL A 10 -10.09 -0.03 -5.74
N ASN A 11 -9.17 -0.98 -5.99
CA ASN A 11 -8.86 -2.08 -5.07
C ASN A 11 -7.54 -1.89 -4.28
N GLY A 12 -6.70 -0.92 -4.65
CA GLY A 12 -5.41 -0.66 -4.04
C GLY A 12 -4.39 -1.78 -4.30
N LEU A 13 -3.40 -1.93 -3.41
CA LEU A 13 -2.38 -2.97 -3.52
C LEU A 13 -2.98 -4.39 -3.58
N PRO A 14 -2.40 -5.32 -4.37
CA PRO A 14 -2.84 -6.71 -4.38
C PRO A 14 -2.82 -7.34 -2.98
N TYR A 15 -3.70 -8.31 -2.72
CA TYR A 15 -3.85 -8.94 -1.40
C TYR A 15 -2.53 -9.48 -0.83
N VAL A 16 -1.67 -10.03 -1.68
CA VAL A 16 -0.34 -10.54 -1.30
C VAL A 16 0.55 -9.45 -0.71
N TYR A 17 0.59 -8.25 -1.32
CA TYR A 17 1.38 -7.13 -0.81
C TYR A 17 0.80 -6.59 0.50
N ARG A 18 -0.53 -6.51 0.62
CA ARG A 18 -1.17 -6.11 1.89
C ARG A 18 -0.81 -7.07 3.03
N LYS A 19 -0.75 -8.37 2.75
CA LYS A 19 -0.31 -9.38 3.74
C LYS A 19 1.15 -9.21 4.11
N GLU A 20 2.03 -9.03 3.14
CA GLU A 20 3.47 -8.79 3.37
C GLU A 20 3.71 -7.55 4.24
N ILE A 21 2.97 -6.45 3.96
CA ILE A 21 3.04 -5.20 4.73
C ILE A 21 2.60 -5.45 6.18
N GLN A 22 1.47 -6.12 6.40
CA GLN A 22 1.00 -6.49 7.73
C GLN A 22 1.96 -7.44 8.47
N TRP A 23 2.51 -8.43 7.77
CA TRP A 23 3.51 -9.35 8.33
C TRP A 23 4.82 -8.65 8.69
N CYS A 24 5.22 -7.65 7.91
CA CYS A 24 6.33 -6.77 8.25
C CYS A 24 6.02 -5.83 9.42
N GLY A 25 4.81 -5.87 10.00
CA GLY A 25 4.44 -5.05 11.16
C GLY A 25 4.01 -3.62 10.82
N TRP A 26 3.73 -3.34 9.55
CA TRP A 26 3.14 -2.07 9.14
C TRP A 26 1.63 -2.14 9.30
N LYS A 27 1.05 -1.13 9.96
CA LYS A 27 -0.39 -1.01 10.19
C LYS A 27 -0.94 0.04 9.25
N GLN A 28 -2.01 -0.30 8.52
CA GLN A 28 -2.75 0.71 7.78
C GLN A 28 -3.45 1.63 8.77
N ILE A 29 -3.16 2.93 8.72
CA ILE A 29 -3.77 3.93 9.59
C ILE A 29 -4.78 4.80 8.87
N ASP A 30 -4.61 4.99 7.55
CA ASP A 30 -5.51 5.81 6.74
C ASP A 30 -5.57 5.32 5.28
N ARG A 31 -6.63 5.71 4.56
CA ARG A 31 -6.78 5.47 3.13
C ARG A 31 -7.61 6.58 2.49
N GLU A 32 -6.96 7.37 1.65
CA GLU A 32 -7.58 8.40 0.81
C GLU A 32 -7.55 7.96 -0.66
N GLY A 33 -8.66 7.37 -1.12
CA GLY A 33 -8.79 6.88 -2.50
C GLY A 33 -7.75 5.82 -2.86
N ALA A 34 -6.84 6.20 -3.76
CA ALA A 34 -5.70 5.39 -4.23
C ALA A 34 -4.48 5.41 -3.28
N MET A 35 -4.44 6.35 -2.33
CA MET A 35 -3.39 6.50 -1.33
C MET A 35 -3.76 5.71 -0.08
N THR A 36 -2.80 4.93 0.43
CA THR A 36 -2.93 4.21 1.70
C THR A 36 -1.75 4.56 2.59
N ILE A 37 -2.01 5.00 3.81
CA ILE A 37 -0.98 5.38 4.78
C ILE A 37 -0.74 4.20 5.73
N TYR A 38 0.51 3.79 5.84
CA TYR A 38 0.96 2.77 6.76
C TYR A 38 1.89 3.36 7.82
N GLU A 39 1.72 2.92 9.06
CA GLU A 39 2.56 3.29 10.18
C GLU A 39 3.30 2.06 10.71
N LYS A 40 4.59 2.23 11.01
CA LYS A 40 5.38 1.26 11.76
C LYS A 40 6.36 1.98 12.68
N ASN A 41 6.26 1.74 13.98
CA ASN A 41 7.17 2.30 14.99
C ASN A 41 7.33 3.83 14.90
N GLY A 42 6.24 4.56 14.68
CA GLY A 42 6.26 6.02 14.54
C GLY A 42 6.71 6.55 13.17
N LYS A 43 7.13 5.68 12.25
CA LYS A 43 7.35 6.05 10.85
C LYS A 43 6.07 5.89 10.05
N LYS A 44 5.75 6.88 9.24
CA LYS A 44 4.61 6.85 8.31
C LYS A 44 5.10 6.75 6.88
N VAL A 45 4.47 5.89 6.10
CA VAL A 45 4.70 5.78 4.66
C VAL A 45 3.37 5.84 3.94
N SER A 46 3.31 6.67 2.91
CA SER A 46 2.19 6.72 2.00
C SER A 46 2.49 5.83 0.80
N VAL A 47 1.53 4.98 0.45
CA VAL A 47 1.59 4.13 -0.73
C VAL A 47 0.45 4.52 -1.65
N ILE A 48 0.79 5.04 -2.82
CA ILE A 48 -0.17 5.44 -3.84
C ILE A 48 -0.18 4.36 -4.90
N SER A 49 -1.34 3.71 -5.07
CA SER A 49 -1.54 2.63 -6.04
C SER A 49 -2.16 3.21 -7.31
N PHE A 50 -1.49 3.06 -8.45
CA PHE A 50 -2.01 3.38 -9.76
C PHE A 50 -2.28 2.09 -10.56
N ASP A 51 -2.95 2.20 -11.70
CA ASP A 51 -3.09 1.07 -12.61
C ASP A 51 -1.70 0.53 -13.02
N ASN A 52 -1.42 -0.73 -12.67
CA ASN A 52 -0.14 -1.44 -12.87
C ASN A 52 1.13 -0.88 -12.20
N THR A 53 1.07 0.16 -11.36
CA THR A 53 2.26 0.68 -10.66
C THR A 53 1.92 1.20 -9.27
N PHE A 54 2.93 1.36 -8.42
CA PHE A 54 2.76 1.99 -7.11
C PHE A 54 3.96 2.89 -6.80
N SER A 55 3.69 3.96 -6.06
CA SER A 55 4.71 4.87 -5.52
C SER A 55 4.66 4.81 -4.01
N VAL A 56 5.84 4.85 -3.38
CA VAL A 56 5.98 4.91 -1.92
C VAL A 56 6.73 6.18 -1.55
N ALA A 57 6.20 6.94 -0.61
CA ALA A 57 6.86 8.10 -0.03
C ALA A 57 6.83 8.00 1.51
N GLU A 58 7.96 8.30 2.16
CA GLU A 58 8.01 8.49 3.61
C GLU A 58 7.36 9.85 3.94
N GLU A 59 6.47 9.87 4.94
CA GLU A 59 5.95 11.11 5.51
C GLU A 59 6.79 11.48 6.73
N ASP A 60 7.30 12.72 6.76
CA ASP A 60 8.11 13.32 7.84
C ASP A 60 7.22 13.79 9.02
#